data_AF-A0A2N1JNW0-F1
#
_entry.id   AF-A0A2N1JNW0-F1
#
_cell.length_a   1.000
_cell.length_b   1.000
_cell.length_c   1.000
_cell.angle_alpha   90.00
_cell.angle_beta   90.00
_cell.angle_gamma   90.00
#
_symmetry.space_group_name_H-M   'P 1'
#
loop_
_entity.id
_entity.type
_entity.pdbx_description
1 polymer ?
#
loop_
_entity_poly.entity_id
_entity_poly.type
_entity_poly.pdbx_seq_one_letter_code
_entity_poly.pdbx_strand_id
1 'polypeptide(L)'
;MSEVYGDGGGLYWERQGTLRDLGAREFARGEVTVDADGTPLTYTVEPGDVEAVVAERLCAYPTLGSMNHRRDIHPGQVLWLTPNPDLPWVPYYSPWDAPAGFQQIPYQQAIESAGAAVDAGDVDRVRAIWNDTLKGMFGDRDTIDAVQKVVDSGDLDALRQLFS
;
A
#
# COMPACT_ATOMS: atom_id res chain seq x y z
N MET A 1 -18.28 -10.23 -0.92
CA MET A 1 -17.41 -9.10 -0.54
C MET A 1 -16.14 -9.21 -1.36
N SER A 2 -15.40 -8.12 -1.55
CA SER A 2 -14.10 -8.22 -2.23
C SER A 2 -13.02 -8.61 -1.23
N GLU A 3 -12.01 -9.33 -1.73
CA GLU A 3 -10.87 -9.84 -0.98
C GLU A 3 -9.59 -9.66 -1.79
N VAL A 4 -8.46 -9.47 -1.13
CA VAL A 4 -7.15 -9.41 -1.79
C VAL A 4 -6.43 -10.72 -1.63
N TYR A 5 -5.93 -11.22 -2.75
CA TYR A 5 -5.20 -12.47 -2.84
C TYR A 5 -3.76 -12.17 -3.29
N GLY A 6 -2.80 -12.69 -2.54
CA GLY A 6 -1.47 -13.00 -3.05
C GLY A 6 -1.41 -14.49 -3.38
N ASP A 7 -0.66 -14.88 -4.40
CA ASP A 7 -0.49 -16.28 -4.83
C ASP A 7 0.29 -17.18 -3.83
N GLY A 8 0.52 -16.71 -2.60
CA GLY A 8 1.17 -17.47 -1.54
C GLY A 8 2.70 -17.42 -1.56
N GLY A 9 3.32 -16.59 -2.42
CA GLY A 9 4.77 -16.37 -2.42
C GLY A 9 5.31 -15.38 -3.46
N GLY A 10 4.44 -14.74 -4.24
CA GLY A 10 4.76 -13.84 -5.33
C GLY A 10 4.60 -12.36 -4.99
N LEU A 11 5.10 -11.55 -5.92
CA LEU A 11 5.18 -10.09 -5.81
C LEU A 11 3.86 -9.37 -6.10
N TYR A 12 2.89 -10.05 -6.68
CA TYR A 12 1.72 -9.42 -7.27
C TYR A 12 0.47 -9.80 -6.50
N TRP A 13 -0.32 -8.77 -6.19
CA TRP A 13 -1.51 -8.88 -5.38
C TRP A 13 -2.68 -8.36 -6.21
N GLU A 14 -3.80 -9.07 -6.17
CA GLU A 14 -5.01 -8.67 -6.87
C GLU A 14 -6.21 -8.68 -5.93
N ARG A 15 -7.13 -7.72 -6.15
CA ARG A 15 -8.44 -7.75 -5.51
C ARG A 15 -9.40 -8.56 -6.36
N GLN A 16 -9.98 -9.59 -5.77
CA GLN A 16 -11.09 -10.36 -6.35
C GLN A 16 -12.42 -9.93 -5.73
N GLY A 17 -13.48 -9.97 -6.53
CA GLY A 17 -14.81 -9.49 -6.14
C GLY A 17 -14.97 -7.97 -6.27
N THR A 18 -16.19 -7.50 -6.08
CA THR A 18 -16.55 -6.09 -6.38
C THR A 18 -16.49 -5.22 -5.13
N LEU A 19 -15.72 -4.13 -5.21
CA LEU A 19 -15.80 -3.02 -4.26
C LEU A 19 -17.13 -2.29 -4.41
N ARG A 20 -17.75 -1.90 -3.30
CA ARG A 20 -19.03 -1.20 -3.29
C ARG A 20 -19.06 -0.21 -2.14
N ASP A 21 -19.31 1.06 -2.43
CA ASP A 21 -19.59 2.03 -1.36
C ASP A 21 -21.04 1.92 -0.91
N LEU A 22 -21.25 1.45 0.32
CA LEU A 22 -22.56 1.38 0.98
C LEU A 22 -22.98 2.72 1.61
N GLY A 23 -22.21 3.78 1.40
CA GLY A 23 -22.47 5.14 1.88
C GLY A 23 -21.78 5.47 3.19
N ALA A 24 -21.50 6.78 3.36
CA ALA A 24 -20.88 7.31 4.56
C ALA A 24 -21.67 6.98 5.82
N ARG A 25 -20.96 6.62 6.89
CA ARG A 25 -21.56 6.21 8.17
C ARG A 25 -20.70 6.64 9.35
N GLU A 26 -21.21 6.47 10.57
CA GLU A 26 -20.40 6.67 11.77
C GLU A 26 -19.13 5.81 11.70
N PHE A 27 -17.97 6.42 11.99
CA PHE A 27 -16.64 5.80 11.89
C PHE A 27 -16.18 5.40 10.47
N ALA A 28 -16.87 5.84 9.41
CA ALA A 28 -16.38 5.76 8.03
C ALA A 28 -17.00 6.88 7.18
N ARG A 29 -16.56 8.12 7.44
CA ARG A 29 -17.10 9.35 6.82
C ARG A 29 -16.24 9.90 5.69
N GLY A 30 -15.03 9.38 5.54
CA GLY A 30 -14.08 9.72 4.51
C GLY A 30 -14.64 9.76 3.10
N GLU A 31 -13.98 10.58 2.29
CA GLU A 31 -14.30 10.76 0.88
C GLU A 31 -13.88 9.51 0.11
N VAL A 32 -14.73 9.06 -0.82
CA VAL A 32 -14.44 7.96 -1.75
C VAL A 32 -14.30 8.53 -3.14
N THR A 33 -13.19 8.23 -3.80
CA THR A 33 -13.07 8.43 -5.24
C THR A 33 -13.53 7.17 -5.97
N VAL A 34 -14.03 7.34 -7.19
CA VAL A 34 -14.48 6.23 -8.04
C VAL A 34 -13.83 6.31 -9.41
N ASP A 35 -13.67 5.16 -10.05
CA ASP A 35 -13.27 5.08 -11.45
C ASP A 35 -14.43 5.43 -12.41
N ALA A 36 -14.18 5.29 -13.71
CA ALA A 36 -15.16 5.59 -14.76
C ALA A 36 -16.43 4.72 -14.70
N ASP A 37 -16.34 3.53 -14.10
CA ASP A 37 -17.46 2.59 -13.94
C ASP A 37 -18.18 2.78 -12.59
N GLY A 38 -17.74 3.74 -11.78
CA GLY A 38 -18.28 4.01 -10.45
C GLY A 38 -17.76 3.06 -9.37
N THR A 39 -16.71 2.30 -9.64
CA THR A 39 -16.08 1.41 -8.65
C THR A 39 -15.20 2.23 -7.71
N PRO A 40 -15.29 2.04 -6.38
CA PRO A 40 -14.41 2.71 -5.43
C PRO A 40 -12.92 2.47 -5.75
N LEU A 41 -12.13 3.55 -5.80
CA LEU A 41 -10.70 3.53 -6.11
C LEU A 41 -9.86 3.89 -4.88
N THR A 42 -10.11 5.05 -4.30
CA THR A 42 -9.43 5.50 -3.07
C THR A 42 -10.40 5.96 -1.99
N TYR A 43 -9.93 5.94 -0.75
CA TYR A 43 -10.63 6.47 0.41
C TYR A 43 -9.75 7.43 1.20
N THR A 44 -10.17 8.69 1.36
CA THR A 44 -9.46 9.66 2.21
C THR A 44 -9.98 9.56 3.63
N VAL A 45 -9.12 9.18 4.57
CA VAL A 45 -9.46 8.94 5.97
C VAL A 45 -9.83 10.23 6.69
N GLU A 46 -10.97 10.26 7.36
CA GLU A 46 -11.40 11.40 8.19
C GLU A 46 -11.11 11.18 9.68
N PRO A 47 -11.02 12.25 10.49
CA PRO A 47 -10.93 12.13 11.94
C PRO A 47 -12.06 11.30 12.54
N GLY A 48 -11.69 10.25 13.27
CA GLY A 48 -12.63 9.33 13.91
C GLY A 48 -13.05 8.14 13.05
N ASP A 49 -12.51 8.00 11.83
CA ASP A 49 -12.70 6.78 11.06
C ASP A 49 -12.00 5.58 11.72
N VAL A 50 -12.61 4.40 11.56
CA VAL A 50 -12.10 3.13 12.07
C VAL A 50 -11.95 2.18 10.90
N GLU A 51 -10.75 1.64 10.69
CA GLU A 51 -10.39 0.83 9.51
C GLU A 51 -11.39 -0.30 9.22
N ALA A 52 -11.79 -1.04 10.27
CA ALA A 52 -12.76 -2.11 10.12
C ALA A 52 -14.09 -1.59 9.53
N VAL A 53 -14.60 -0.45 10.01
CA VAL A 53 -15.86 0.16 9.57
C VAL A 53 -15.75 0.71 8.15
N VAL A 54 -14.58 1.26 7.79
CA VAL A 54 -14.27 1.67 6.41
C VAL A 54 -14.29 0.46 5.47
N ALA A 55 -13.66 -0.65 5.86
CA ALA A 55 -13.67 -1.88 5.09
C ALA A 55 -15.10 -2.43 4.91
N GLU A 56 -15.95 -2.39 5.96
CA GLU A 56 -17.35 -2.79 5.84
C GLU A 56 -18.13 -1.87 4.90
N ARG A 57 -17.90 -0.55 4.99
CA ARG A 57 -18.52 0.45 4.11
C ARG A 57 -18.22 0.17 2.65
N LEU A 58 -16.97 -0.15 2.34
CA LEU A 58 -16.48 -0.30 0.97
C LEU A 58 -16.56 -1.74 0.45
N CYS A 59 -17.04 -2.68 1.28
CA CYS A 59 -16.99 -4.11 1.00
C CYS A 59 -15.55 -4.59 0.65
N ALA A 60 -14.55 -4.01 1.32
CA ALA A 60 -13.13 -4.07 1.02
C ALA A 60 -12.36 -4.88 2.08
N TYR A 61 -12.69 -6.17 2.23
CA TYR A 61 -12.08 -7.03 3.24
C TYR A 61 -10.82 -7.71 2.71
N PRO A 62 -10.01 -8.31 3.60
CA PRO A 62 -9.58 -7.72 4.87
C PRO A 62 -8.47 -6.65 4.66
N THR A 63 -8.12 -5.92 5.73
CA THR A 63 -6.89 -5.09 5.88
C THR A 63 -6.65 -3.98 4.86
N LEU A 64 -7.08 -2.76 5.15
CA LEU A 64 -6.79 -1.56 4.35
C LEU A 64 -5.40 -0.98 4.66
N GLY A 65 -4.99 -0.96 5.93
CA GLY A 65 -3.71 -0.38 6.34
C GLY A 65 -2.52 -1.14 5.75
N SER A 66 -2.53 -2.48 5.85
CA SER A 66 -1.43 -3.29 5.32
C SER A 66 -1.30 -3.26 3.80
N MET A 67 -2.41 -3.06 3.07
CA MET A 67 -2.35 -2.83 1.61
C MET A 67 -1.70 -1.51 1.26
N ASN A 68 -1.81 -0.52 2.15
CA ASN A 68 -1.24 0.81 2.00
C ASN A 68 0.07 0.94 2.79
N HIS A 69 0.78 -0.18 2.98
CA HIS A 69 2.13 -0.20 3.57
C HIS A 69 2.20 0.41 4.99
N ARG A 70 1.13 0.26 5.77
CA ARG A 70 1.03 0.75 7.16
C ARG A 70 0.47 -0.31 8.11
N ARG A 71 0.59 -0.01 9.40
CA ARG A 71 -0.04 -0.78 10.48
C ARG A 71 -1.42 -0.26 10.90
N ASP A 72 -1.66 1.01 10.66
CA ASP A 72 -2.85 1.76 11.04
C ASP A 72 -3.21 2.79 9.96
N ILE A 73 -4.33 3.50 10.20
CA ILE A 73 -4.81 4.57 9.33
C ILE A 73 -4.85 5.89 10.11
N HIS A 74 -4.61 7.01 9.41
CA HIS A 74 -4.59 8.34 10.02
C HIS A 74 -5.41 9.35 9.22
N PRO A 75 -5.98 10.39 9.86
CA PRO A 75 -6.71 11.42 9.16
C PRO A 75 -5.89 12.10 8.06
N GLY A 76 -6.52 12.31 6.90
CA GLY A 76 -5.90 12.87 5.69
C GLY A 76 -5.14 11.85 4.84
N GLN A 77 -4.95 10.61 5.32
CA GLN A 77 -4.34 9.56 4.52
C GLN A 77 -5.26 9.12 3.38
N VAL A 78 -4.70 8.97 2.18
CA VAL A 78 -5.40 8.39 1.03
C VAL A 78 -5.09 6.90 0.99
N LEU A 79 -6.11 6.07 1.12
CA LEU A 79 -6.02 4.61 1.01
C LEU A 79 -6.38 4.17 -0.39
N TRP A 80 -5.47 3.50 -1.08
CA TRP A 80 -5.76 2.74 -2.28
C TRP A 80 -6.47 1.44 -1.93
N LEU A 81 -7.61 1.21 -2.56
CA LEU A 81 -8.49 0.08 -2.23
C LEU A 81 -8.14 -1.18 -3.02
N THR A 82 -7.53 -1.01 -4.19
CA THR A 82 -7.14 -2.08 -5.10
C THR A 82 -5.65 -1.97 -5.39
N PRO A 83 -4.86 -3.00 -5.07
CA PRO A 83 -3.47 -3.06 -5.51
C PRO A 83 -3.41 -3.14 -7.04
N ASN A 84 -2.42 -2.50 -7.64
CA ASN A 84 -2.15 -2.70 -9.06
C ASN A 84 -1.48 -4.07 -9.27
N PRO A 85 -2.14 -5.02 -9.99
CA PRO A 85 -1.60 -6.36 -10.17
C PRO A 85 -0.35 -6.41 -11.06
N ASP A 86 -0.04 -5.32 -11.78
CA ASP A 86 1.16 -5.22 -12.62
C ASP A 86 2.36 -4.61 -11.88
N LEU A 87 2.19 -4.19 -10.62
CA LEU A 87 3.24 -3.61 -9.80
C LEU A 87 3.67 -4.58 -8.69
N PRO A 88 4.98 -4.62 -8.37
CA PRO A 88 5.44 -5.40 -7.23
C PRO A 88 4.89 -4.81 -5.93
N TRP A 89 4.57 -5.69 -4.98
CA TRP A 89 4.13 -5.33 -3.65
C TRP A 89 5.27 -5.51 -2.65
N VAL A 90 5.53 -4.46 -1.88
CA VAL A 90 6.53 -4.48 -0.81
C VAL A 90 5.82 -4.72 0.52
N PRO A 91 6.12 -5.80 1.27
CA PRO A 91 5.41 -6.06 2.51
C PRO A 91 5.76 -5.04 3.60
N TYR A 92 4.79 -4.61 4.41
CA TYR A 92 5.08 -3.68 5.51
C TYR A 92 5.95 -4.30 6.63
N TYR A 93 5.74 -5.57 6.99
CA TYR A 93 6.40 -6.16 8.16
C TYR A 93 7.84 -6.62 7.89
N SER A 94 8.07 -7.29 6.76
CA SER A 94 9.40 -7.74 6.33
C SER A 94 9.35 -8.24 4.89
N PRO A 95 10.47 -8.22 4.15
CA PRO A 95 10.59 -8.94 2.89
C PRO A 95 10.16 -10.41 3.01
N TRP A 96 9.62 -11.00 1.94
CA TRP A 96 9.17 -12.40 1.93
C TRP A 96 10.29 -13.41 2.19
N ASP A 97 11.50 -13.04 1.79
CA ASP A 97 12.73 -13.80 1.89
C ASP A 97 13.58 -13.40 3.11
N ALA A 98 13.00 -12.61 4.02
CA ALA A 98 13.70 -12.15 5.22
C ALA A 98 14.22 -13.34 6.05
N PRO A 99 15.51 -13.37 6.40
CA PRO A 99 16.07 -14.45 7.20
C PRO A 99 15.60 -14.37 8.66
N ALA A 100 15.76 -15.47 9.39
CA ALA A 100 15.55 -15.46 10.84
C ALA A 100 16.42 -14.38 11.52
N GLY A 101 15.80 -13.60 12.41
CA GLY A 101 16.47 -12.48 13.09
C GLY A 101 16.51 -11.17 12.29
N PHE A 102 15.73 -11.07 11.20
CA PHE A 102 15.59 -9.85 10.41
C PHE A 102 15.28 -8.62 11.28
N GLN A 103 15.93 -7.51 10.97
CA GLN A 103 15.77 -6.25 11.68
C GLN A 103 14.51 -5.52 11.18
N GLN A 104 13.37 -5.94 11.69
CA GLN A 104 12.05 -5.43 11.28
C GLN A 104 11.86 -3.93 11.55
N ILE A 105 12.34 -3.41 12.69
CA ILE A 105 12.12 -1.99 13.05
C ILE A 105 12.79 -1.04 12.03
N PRO A 106 14.09 -1.18 11.69
CA PRO A 106 14.71 -0.37 10.65
C PRO A 106 14.01 -0.47 9.29
N TYR A 107 13.53 -1.66 8.92
CA TYR A 107 12.81 -1.86 7.67
C TYR A 107 11.49 -1.08 7.64
N GLN A 108 10.67 -1.20 8.68
CA GLN A 108 9.40 -0.47 8.78
C GLN A 108 9.59 1.04 8.77
N GLN A 109 10.60 1.54 9.49
CA GLN A 109 10.94 2.97 9.48
C GLN A 109 11.33 3.46 8.08
N ALA A 110 12.02 2.63 7.30
CA ALA A 110 12.39 2.96 5.93
C ALA A 110 11.17 2.90 4.97
N ILE A 111 10.27 1.94 5.12
CA ILE A 111 8.99 1.89 4.37
C ILE A 111 8.14 3.12 4.68
N GLU A 112 7.94 3.46 5.96
CA GLU A 112 7.17 4.64 6.37
C GLU A 112 7.81 5.94 5.87
N SER A 113 9.14 6.03 5.90
CA SER A 113 9.87 7.18 5.36
C SER A 113 9.73 7.29 3.84
N ALA A 114 9.74 6.17 3.13
CA ALA A 114 9.51 6.14 1.68
C ALA A 114 8.08 6.56 1.36
N GLY A 115 7.08 6.02 2.06
CA GLY A 115 5.67 6.41 1.91
C GLY A 115 5.45 7.90 2.15
N ALA A 116 6.02 8.45 3.22
CA ALA A 116 5.93 9.90 3.48
C ALA A 116 6.58 10.75 2.38
N ALA A 117 7.69 10.29 1.79
CA ALA A 117 8.31 10.98 0.66
C ALA A 117 7.45 10.89 -0.61
N VAL A 118 6.81 9.75 -0.87
CA VAL A 118 5.84 9.58 -1.97
C VAL A 118 4.65 10.51 -1.78
N ASP A 119 4.07 10.58 -0.59
CA ASP A 119 2.95 11.47 -0.25
C ASP A 119 3.31 12.94 -0.48
N ALA A 120 4.55 13.33 -0.20
CA ALA A 120 5.09 14.67 -0.45
C ALA A 120 5.48 14.93 -1.91
N GLY A 121 5.48 13.91 -2.78
CA GLY A 121 5.92 14.00 -4.16
C GLY A 121 7.46 14.07 -4.34
N ASP A 122 8.23 13.74 -3.31
CA ASP A 122 9.70 13.79 -3.30
C ASP A 122 10.31 12.48 -3.83
N VAL A 123 10.28 12.34 -5.16
CA VAL A 123 10.78 11.14 -5.87
C VAL A 123 12.27 10.90 -5.60
N ASP A 124 13.07 11.94 -5.48
CA ASP A 124 14.51 11.79 -5.23
C ASP A 124 14.79 11.26 -3.83
N ARG A 125 13.99 11.67 -2.83
CA ARG A 125 14.05 11.09 -1.49
C ARG A 125 13.63 9.62 -1.48
N VAL A 126 12.59 9.24 -2.24
CA VAL A 126 12.18 7.83 -2.41
C VAL A 126 13.33 7.01 -2.98
N ARG A 127 13.96 7.49 -4.06
CA ARG A 127 15.13 6.84 -4.68
C ARG A 127 16.28 6.66 -3.68
N ALA A 128 16.58 7.68 -2.88
CA ALA A 128 17.62 7.60 -1.87
C ALA A 128 17.30 6.53 -0.80
N ILE A 129 16.07 6.54 -0.26
CA ILE A 129 15.65 5.55 0.75
C ILE A 129 15.70 4.13 0.19
N TRP A 130 15.22 3.94 -1.04
CA TRP A 130 15.30 2.65 -1.72
C TRP A 130 16.75 2.19 -1.88
N ASN A 131 17.60 2.98 -2.53
CA ASN A 131 18.96 2.57 -2.89
C ASN A 131 19.89 2.43 -1.68
N ASP A 132 19.76 3.31 -0.68
CA ASP A 132 20.70 3.39 0.44
C ASP A 132 20.28 2.51 1.62
N THR A 133 18.99 2.13 1.71
CA THR A 133 18.44 1.41 2.87
C THR A 133 17.65 0.16 2.48
N LEU A 134 16.51 0.32 1.79
CA LEU A 134 15.57 -0.79 1.59
C LEU A 134 16.13 -1.88 0.69
N LYS A 135 16.75 -1.52 -0.44
CA LYS A 135 17.23 -2.46 -1.46
C LYS A 135 18.15 -3.54 -0.88
N GLY A 136 19.04 -3.15 0.05
CA GLY A 136 19.97 -4.08 0.70
C GLY A 136 19.33 -5.03 1.72
N MET A 137 18.04 -4.84 2.03
CA MET A 137 17.28 -5.69 2.97
C MET A 137 16.56 -6.85 2.27
N PHE A 138 16.46 -6.82 0.94
CA PHE A 138 15.95 -7.92 0.12
C PHE A 138 17.11 -8.82 -0.33
N GLY A 139 16.89 -10.13 -0.36
CA GLY A 139 17.82 -11.12 -0.90
C GLY A 139 17.45 -11.59 -2.32
N ASP A 140 16.18 -11.53 -2.67
CA ASP A 140 15.63 -11.94 -3.96
C ASP A 140 15.87 -10.88 -5.03
N ARG A 141 16.61 -11.27 -6.08
CA ARG A 141 17.02 -10.35 -7.14
C ARG A 141 15.87 -9.93 -8.03
N ASP A 142 14.94 -10.84 -8.30
CA ASP A 142 13.80 -10.55 -9.17
C ASP A 142 12.88 -9.49 -8.52
N THR A 143 12.70 -9.58 -7.20
CA THR A 143 12.04 -8.55 -6.37
C THR A 143 12.76 -7.21 -6.46
N ILE A 144 14.08 -7.21 -6.25
CA ILE A 144 14.89 -5.99 -6.29
C ILE A 144 14.77 -5.31 -7.67
N ASP A 145 14.90 -6.07 -8.74
CA ASP A 145 14.86 -5.53 -10.11
C ASP A 145 13.47 -5.00 -10.48
N ALA A 146 12.40 -5.71 -10.06
CA ALA A 146 11.03 -5.25 -10.25
C ALA A 146 10.74 -3.95 -9.51
N VAL A 147 11.12 -3.86 -8.22
CA VAL A 147 10.94 -2.65 -7.41
C VAL A 147 11.79 -1.49 -7.93
N GLN A 148 13.06 -1.76 -8.28
CA GLN A 148 13.96 -0.77 -8.86
C GLN A 148 13.37 -0.15 -10.13
N LYS A 149 12.78 -0.95 -11.01
CA LYS A 149 12.15 -0.45 -12.24
C LYS A 149 11.04 0.57 -11.97
N VAL A 150 10.24 0.35 -10.92
CA VAL A 150 9.20 1.30 -10.50
C VAL A 150 9.82 2.56 -9.88
N VAL A 151 10.84 2.40 -9.02
CA VAL A 151 11.57 3.53 -8.42
C VAL A 151 12.25 4.41 -9.47
N ASP A 152 12.82 3.79 -10.50
CA ASP A 152 13.49 4.49 -11.59
C ASP A 152 12.51 5.24 -12.50
N SER A 153 11.29 4.70 -12.70
CA SER A 153 10.26 5.37 -13.51
C SER A 153 9.89 6.74 -12.95
N GLY A 154 9.92 6.89 -11.62
CA GLY A 154 9.52 8.11 -10.92
C GLY A 154 8.03 8.42 -11.04
N ASP A 155 7.21 7.45 -11.49
CA ASP A 155 5.76 7.57 -11.53
C ASP A 155 5.19 7.58 -10.11
N LEU A 156 4.64 8.71 -9.69
CA LEU A 156 4.12 8.90 -8.34
C LEU A 156 2.95 7.96 -8.02
N ASP A 157 2.09 7.63 -8.98
CA ASP A 157 0.95 6.75 -8.70
C ASP A 157 1.42 5.30 -8.54
N ALA A 158 2.42 4.89 -9.33
CA ALA A 158 3.07 3.58 -9.14
C ALA A 158 3.85 3.51 -7.82
N LEU A 159 4.53 4.60 -7.45
CA LEU A 159 5.26 4.70 -6.17
C LEU A 159 4.31 4.70 -4.96
N ARG A 160 3.11 5.29 -5.08
CA ARG A 160 2.07 5.20 -4.04
C ARG A 160 1.67 3.77 -3.80
N GLN A 161 1.29 3.05 -4.86
CA GLN A 161 0.96 1.63 -4.79
C GLN A 161 2.08 0.77 -4.16
N LEU A 162 3.33 1.22 -4.27
CA LEU A 162 4.51 0.51 -3.78
C LEU A 162 4.87 0.83 -2.31
N PHE A 163 4.59 2.03 -1.80
CA PHE A 163 5.07 2.48 -0.49
C PHE A 163 4.04 3.22 0.39
N SER A 164 2.84 3.55 -0.12
CA SER A 164 1.86 4.39 0.59
C SER A 164 0.41 3.90 0.51
#